data_AF-A0A3A6P5E9-F1
#
_entry.id   AF-A0A3A6P5E9-F1
#
_cell.length_a   1.000
_cell.length_b   1.000
_cell.length_c   1.000
_cell.angle_alpha   90.00
_cell.angle_beta   90.00
_cell.angle_gamma   90.00
#
_symmetry.space_group_name_H-M   'P 1'
#
loop_
_entity.id
_entity.type
_entity.pdbx_description
1 polymer ?
#
loop_
_entity_poly.entity_id
_entity_poly.type
_entity_poly.pdbx_seq_one_letter_code
_entity_poly.pdbx_strand_id
1 'polypeptide(L)'
;MAQDLEQSGRQGRRVTWLGVWVNALLVLGKLLAGVYGRSQAMLADAVHSLSDLVTDGVVLVGLKLGRRAPDPRHHFGHGRMETMSASLVGLALVGVAVWIGYQALHDIITHVEHHPTWLALVAAAVSIAAKEALYRVTVAVGRRINSPAVVANAWHHRSDALSSVAVLLGVAGSLLNPDWHSLDAWAALVVALLICKVGLEVLWGALKEMADTAPPAEVLRSIQNCALDVPGVLEMHDLKVRSAGGRHQIQLHIVVDAQLNVMKSHRIAKEVERCLLAEVPDAGEVIVHVDPCDP
;
A
#
# COMPACT_ATOMS: atom_id res chain seq x y z
N MET A 1 31.52 3.51 -2.78
CA MET A 1 30.51 2.79 -1.95
C MET A 1 29.51 3.75 -1.28
N ALA A 2 29.88 4.60 -0.30
CA ALA A 2 28.93 5.54 0.31
C ALA A 2 28.38 6.59 -0.68
N GLN A 3 29.24 7.13 -1.56
CA GLN A 3 28.84 8.08 -2.60
C GLN A 3 27.93 7.44 -3.67
N ASP A 4 28.15 6.17 -4.01
CA ASP A 4 27.31 5.42 -4.97
C ASP A 4 25.92 5.10 -4.39
N LEU A 5 25.87 4.81 -3.08
CA LEU A 5 24.61 4.61 -2.35
C LEU A 5 23.81 5.93 -2.24
N GLU A 6 24.49 7.06 -1.96
CA GLU A 6 23.84 8.38 -1.96
C GLU A 6 23.35 8.81 -3.35
N GLN A 7 24.14 8.55 -4.40
CA GLN A 7 23.73 8.83 -5.78
C GLN A 7 22.54 7.95 -6.21
N SER A 8 22.56 6.66 -5.87
CA SER A 8 21.45 5.73 -6.15
C SER A 8 20.16 6.15 -5.44
N GLY A 9 20.26 6.54 -4.16
CA GLY A 9 19.13 7.07 -3.38
C GLY A 9 18.58 8.38 -3.95
N ARG A 10 19.45 9.29 -4.40
CA ARG A 10 19.04 10.55 -5.07
C ARG A 10 18.34 10.28 -6.41
N GLN A 11 18.82 9.33 -7.21
CA GLN A 11 18.20 8.96 -8.49
C GLN A 11 16.81 8.35 -8.27
N GLY A 12 16.68 7.40 -7.35
CA GLY A 12 15.38 6.81 -6.99
C GLY A 12 14.38 7.88 -6.54
N ARG A 13 14.79 8.77 -5.62
CA ARG A 13 13.93 9.85 -5.12
C ARG A 13 13.48 10.82 -6.21
N ARG A 14 14.36 11.16 -7.16
CA ARG A 14 14.00 12.04 -8.31
C ARG A 14 12.95 11.41 -9.20
N VAL A 15 13.07 10.12 -9.50
CA VAL A 15 12.11 9.39 -10.33
C VAL A 15 10.77 9.25 -9.62
N THR A 16 10.76 8.98 -8.31
CA THR A 16 9.53 8.97 -7.51
C THR A 16 8.84 10.34 -7.53
N TRP A 17 9.57 11.44 -7.31
CA TRP A 17 8.98 12.79 -7.39
C TRP A 17 8.46 13.13 -8.78
N LEU A 18 9.18 12.74 -9.84
CA LEU A 18 8.70 12.88 -11.20
C LEU A 18 7.37 12.15 -11.39
N GLY A 19 7.26 10.92 -10.89
CA GLY A 19 6.03 10.14 -10.92
C GLY A 19 4.86 10.83 -10.20
N VAL A 20 5.10 11.37 -9.00
CA VAL A 20 4.08 12.13 -8.24
C VAL A 20 3.58 13.34 -9.03
N TRP A 21 4.48 14.15 -9.61
CA TRP A 21 4.09 15.32 -10.39
C TRP A 21 3.33 14.96 -11.66
N VAL A 22 3.78 13.92 -12.38
CA VAL A 22 3.09 13.42 -13.57
C VAL A 22 1.70 12.90 -13.21
N ASN A 23 1.58 12.11 -12.15
CA ASN A 23 0.29 11.60 -11.68
C ASN A 23 -0.66 12.74 -11.29
N ALA A 24 -0.18 13.74 -10.55
CA ALA A 24 -0.99 14.90 -10.17
C ALA A 24 -1.51 15.67 -11.41
N LEU A 25 -0.65 15.86 -12.42
CA LEU A 25 -1.06 16.50 -13.68
C LEU A 25 -2.06 15.65 -14.45
N LEU A 26 -1.86 14.33 -14.51
CA LEU A 26 -2.78 13.40 -15.16
C LEU A 26 -4.15 13.39 -14.47
N VAL A 27 -4.21 13.38 -13.14
CA VAL A 27 -5.47 13.47 -12.39
C VAL A 27 -6.25 14.73 -12.79
N LEU A 28 -5.59 15.89 -12.80
CA LEU A 28 -6.22 17.14 -13.21
C LEU A 28 -6.70 17.08 -14.67
N GLY A 29 -5.84 16.59 -15.58
CA GLY A 29 -6.18 16.45 -17.00
C GLY A 29 -7.38 15.52 -17.23
N LYS A 30 -7.42 14.37 -16.55
CA LYS A 30 -8.53 13.42 -16.62
C LYS A 30 -9.82 13.99 -16.04
N LEU A 31 -9.77 14.70 -14.90
CA LEU A 31 -10.96 15.33 -14.32
C LEU A 31 -11.56 16.36 -15.28
N LEU A 32 -10.73 17.24 -15.83
CA LEU A 32 -11.18 18.25 -16.81
C LEU A 32 -11.74 17.57 -18.06
N ALA A 33 -11.06 16.55 -18.58
CA ALA A 33 -11.52 15.80 -19.74
C ALA A 33 -12.78 14.97 -19.45
N GLY A 34 -13.01 14.51 -18.22
CA GLY A 34 -14.23 13.81 -17.83
C GLY A 34 -15.43 14.76 -17.77
N VAL A 35 -15.26 15.91 -17.12
CA VAL A 35 -16.33 16.92 -16.99
C VAL A 35 -16.65 17.56 -18.35
N TYR A 36 -15.66 18.15 -19.02
CA TYR A 36 -15.88 18.81 -20.30
C TYR A 36 -16.10 17.82 -21.43
N GLY A 37 -15.51 16.62 -21.30
CA GLY A 37 -15.67 15.58 -22.30
C GLY A 37 -16.95 14.77 -22.15
N ARG A 38 -17.73 14.96 -21.07
CA ARG A 38 -18.98 14.25 -20.76
C ARG A 38 -18.82 12.72 -20.75
N SER A 39 -17.70 12.24 -20.22
CA SER A 39 -17.40 10.80 -20.10
C SER A 39 -17.38 10.39 -18.63
N GLN A 40 -18.27 9.47 -18.29
CA GLN A 40 -18.36 8.87 -16.97
C GLN A 40 -17.16 7.94 -16.73
N ALA A 41 -16.71 7.19 -17.75
CA ALA A 41 -15.53 6.34 -17.65
C ALA A 41 -14.27 7.16 -17.34
N MET A 42 -14.09 8.31 -18.01
CA MET A 42 -12.99 9.22 -17.77
C MET A 42 -13.04 9.81 -16.35
N LEU A 43 -14.21 10.20 -15.86
CA LEU A 43 -14.38 10.64 -14.48
C LEU A 43 -14.00 9.53 -13.48
N ALA A 44 -14.42 8.29 -13.74
CA ALA A 44 -14.08 7.15 -12.90
C ALA A 44 -12.56 6.91 -12.85
N ASP A 45 -11.87 6.95 -13.99
CA ASP A 45 -10.41 6.78 -14.07
C ASP A 45 -9.63 7.99 -13.50
N ALA A 46 -10.22 9.19 -13.56
CA ALA A 46 -9.69 10.37 -12.87
C ALA A 46 -9.75 10.20 -11.35
N VAL A 47 -10.90 9.74 -10.84
CA VAL A 47 -11.11 9.46 -9.42
C VAL A 47 -10.19 8.33 -8.96
N HIS A 48 -10.08 7.25 -9.73
CA HIS A 48 -9.12 6.17 -9.44
C HIS A 48 -7.70 6.69 -9.29
N SER A 49 -7.24 7.51 -10.24
CA SER A 49 -5.89 8.08 -10.19
C SER A 49 -5.72 9.07 -9.02
N LEU A 50 -6.78 9.78 -8.64
CA LEU A 50 -6.79 10.64 -7.45
C LEU A 50 -6.70 9.80 -6.16
N SER A 51 -7.44 8.70 -6.11
CA SER A 51 -7.43 7.74 -5.01
C SER A 51 -6.03 7.17 -4.76
N ASP A 52 -5.30 6.83 -5.81
CA ASP A 52 -3.92 6.36 -5.71
C ASP A 52 -3.01 7.46 -5.13
N LEU A 53 -3.14 8.71 -5.64
CA LEU A 53 -2.36 9.85 -5.13
C LEU A 53 -2.67 10.16 -3.65
N VAL A 54 -3.94 10.06 -3.26
CA VAL A 54 -4.36 10.24 -1.85
C VAL A 54 -3.84 9.10 -0.99
N THR A 55 -3.87 7.86 -1.47
CA THR A 55 -3.34 6.70 -0.75
C THR A 55 -1.84 6.85 -0.54
N ASP A 56 -1.08 7.20 -1.58
CA ASP A 56 0.35 7.51 -1.46
C ASP A 56 0.62 8.64 -0.47
N GLY A 57 -0.17 9.73 -0.55
CA GLY A 57 -0.04 10.87 0.35
C GLY A 57 -0.36 10.52 1.81
N VAL A 58 -1.41 9.74 2.05
CA VAL A 58 -1.80 9.28 3.38
C VAL A 58 -0.82 8.26 3.92
N VAL A 59 -0.24 7.39 3.10
CA VAL A 59 0.89 6.55 3.51
C VAL A 59 2.08 7.44 3.91
N LEU A 60 2.44 8.45 3.12
CA LEU A 60 3.57 9.34 3.46
C LEU A 60 3.33 10.16 4.75
N VAL A 61 2.14 10.71 4.93
CA VAL A 61 1.77 11.47 6.13
C VAL A 61 1.58 10.54 7.33
N GLY A 62 0.95 9.39 7.12
CA GLY A 62 0.72 8.32 8.08
C GLY A 62 2.03 7.79 8.62
N LEU A 63 2.99 7.46 7.75
CA LEU A 63 4.36 7.09 8.14
C LEU A 63 5.04 8.19 8.94
N LYS A 64 4.89 9.45 8.55
CA LYS A 64 5.49 10.59 9.27
C LYS A 64 4.87 10.76 10.66
N LEU A 65 3.56 10.57 10.79
CA LEU A 65 2.83 10.70 12.05
C LEU A 65 3.04 9.47 12.95
N GLY A 66 3.03 8.28 12.36
CA GLY A 66 3.23 6.99 13.01
C GLY A 66 4.65 6.79 13.55
N ARG A 67 5.66 7.37 12.87
CA ARG A 67 7.05 7.41 13.34
C ARG A 67 7.31 8.41 14.48
N ARG A 68 6.29 9.13 14.96
CA ARG A 68 6.46 9.96 16.16
C ARG A 68 6.72 9.07 17.36
N ALA A 69 7.78 9.42 18.09
CA ALA A 69 8.15 8.73 19.32
C ALA A 69 6.99 8.73 20.34
N PRO A 70 6.99 7.78 21.29
CA PRO A 70 6.09 7.78 22.42
C PRO A 70 6.02 9.11 23.14
N ASP A 71 4.83 9.46 23.63
CA ASP A 71 4.58 10.64 24.45
C ASP A 71 3.82 10.24 25.73
N PRO A 72 3.64 11.14 26.72
CA PRO A 72 2.96 10.83 27.98
C PRO A 72 1.49 10.36 27.86
N ARG A 73 0.84 10.59 26.71
CA ARG A 73 -0.52 10.11 26.39
C ARG A 73 -0.50 8.86 25.50
N HIS A 74 0.61 8.60 24.81
CA HIS A 74 0.79 7.49 23.87
C HIS A 74 2.11 6.74 24.16
N HIS A 75 2.12 5.90 25.19
CA HIS A 75 3.33 5.18 25.62
C HIS A 75 3.88 4.17 24.58
N PHE A 76 3.02 3.64 23.72
CA PHE A 76 3.40 2.74 22.62
C PHE A 76 3.71 3.48 21.30
N GLY A 77 3.73 4.82 21.33
CA GLY A 77 3.90 5.64 20.13
C GLY A 77 2.62 5.83 19.34
N HIS A 78 2.77 6.36 18.12
CA HIS A 78 1.67 6.82 17.29
C HIS A 78 1.38 5.89 16.10
N GLY A 79 1.97 4.68 16.06
CA GLY A 79 1.85 3.78 14.92
C GLY A 79 0.41 3.50 14.50
N ARG A 80 -0.52 3.37 15.46
CA ARG A 80 -1.95 3.16 15.16
C ARG A 80 -2.63 4.31 14.43
N MET A 81 -2.09 5.54 14.48
CA MET A 81 -2.63 6.67 13.72
C MET A 81 -2.47 6.47 12.21
N GLU A 82 -1.42 5.77 11.78
CA GLU A 82 -1.23 5.37 10.38
C GLU A 82 -2.32 4.41 9.95
N THR A 83 -2.54 3.34 10.75
CA THR A 83 -3.60 2.36 10.51
C THR A 83 -4.99 2.99 10.46
N MET A 84 -5.29 3.93 11.37
CA MET A 84 -6.56 4.68 11.36
C MET A 84 -6.72 5.58 10.14
N SER A 85 -5.64 6.19 9.66
CA SER A 85 -5.68 7.01 8.45
C SER A 85 -5.90 6.14 7.21
N ALA A 86 -5.25 4.97 7.16
CA ALA A 86 -5.43 4.00 6.08
C ALA A 86 -6.85 3.44 6.03
N SER A 87 -7.46 3.11 7.18
CA SER A 87 -8.85 2.64 7.22
C SER A 87 -9.85 3.72 6.77
N LEU A 88 -9.64 4.98 7.14
CA LEU A 88 -10.46 6.11 6.66
C LEU A 88 -10.37 6.26 5.13
N VAL A 89 -9.16 6.17 4.57
CA VAL A 89 -8.95 6.20 3.12
C VAL A 89 -9.66 5.03 2.46
N GLY A 90 -9.43 3.80 2.92
CA GLY A 90 -10.08 2.61 2.38
C GLY A 90 -11.60 2.74 2.38
N LEU A 91 -12.20 3.24 3.47
CA LEU A 91 -13.63 3.49 3.55
C LEU A 91 -14.12 4.56 2.56
N ALA A 92 -13.39 5.67 2.42
CA ALA A 92 -13.72 6.72 1.46
C ALA A 92 -13.65 6.20 0.02
N LEU A 93 -12.65 5.37 -0.31
CA LEU A 93 -12.51 4.73 -1.62
C LEU A 93 -13.70 3.82 -1.94
N VAL A 94 -14.11 2.99 -0.99
CA VAL A 94 -15.29 2.13 -1.15
C VAL A 94 -16.55 2.98 -1.37
N GLY A 95 -16.75 4.04 -0.58
CA GLY A 95 -17.89 4.94 -0.74
C GLY A 95 -17.95 5.60 -2.12
N VAL A 96 -16.82 6.11 -2.60
CA VAL A 96 -16.71 6.72 -3.93
C VAL A 96 -16.91 5.69 -5.05
N ALA A 97 -16.36 4.48 -4.90
CA ALA A 97 -16.53 3.40 -5.86
C ALA A 97 -18.00 2.96 -5.97
N VAL A 98 -18.70 2.82 -4.84
CA VAL A 98 -20.15 2.51 -4.81
C VAL A 98 -20.95 3.62 -5.48
N TRP A 99 -20.62 4.88 -5.24
CA TRP A 99 -21.28 6.02 -5.87
C TRP A 99 -21.11 6.03 -7.40
N ILE A 100 -19.89 5.81 -7.90
CA ILE A 100 -19.62 5.73 -9.35
C ILE A 100 -20.31 4.50 -9.95
N GLY A 101 -20.21 3.35 -9.29
CA GLY A 101 -20.83 2.10 -9.75
C GLY A 101 -22.36 2.19 -9.80
N TYR A 102 -22.98 2.85 -8.82
CA TYR A 102 -24.41 3.12 -8.81
C TYR A 102 -24.83 3.99 -9.99
N GLN A 103 -24.12 5.09 -10.25
CA GLN A 103 -24.41 5.95 -11.41
C GLN A 103 -24.24 5.19 -12.72
N ALA A 104 -23.14 4.44 -12.88
CA ALA A 104 -22.90 3.66 -14.09
C ALA A 104 -23.99 2.60 -14.31
N LEU A 105 -24.39 1.89 -13.25
CA LEU A 105 -25.46 0.90 -13.32
C LEU A 105 -26.82 1.55 -13.63
N HIS A 106 -27.12 2.69 -13.00
CA HIS A 106 -28.33 3.46 -13.28
C HIS A 106 -28.38 3.87 -14.75
N ASP A 107 -27.29 4.39 -15.30
CA ASP A 107 -27.21 4.85 -16.69
C ASP A 107 -27.35 3.69 -17.69
N ILE A 108 -26.78 2.52 -17.36
CA ILE A 108 -26.96 1.28 -18.14
C ILE A 108 -28.43 0.85 -18.16
N ILE A 109 -29.11 0.86 -17.00
CA ILE A 109 -30.51 0.38 -16.89
C ILE A 109 -31.48 1.38 -17.51
N THR A 110 -31.29 2.67 -17.26
CA THR A 110 -32.19 3.74 -17.73
C THR A 110 -31.87 4.22 -19.15
N HIS A 111 -30.86 3.63 -19.79
CA HIS A 111 -30.43 3.95 -21.15
C HIS A 111 -30.10 5.45 -21.32
N VAL A 112 -29.48 6.05 -20.31
CA VAL A 112 -29.06 7.46 -20.39
C VAL A 112 -27.93 7.57 -21.40
N GLU A 113 -28.15 8.38 -22.44
CA GLU A 113 -27.19 8.62 -23.50
C GLU A 113 -26.14 9.65 -23.05
N HIS A 114 -24.96 9.16 -22.69
CA HIS A 114 -23.76 9.98 -22.62
C HIS A 114 -23.04 9.92 -23.96
N HIS A 115 -22.82 11.08 -24.57
CA HIS A 115 -21.99 11.21 -25.77
C HIS A 115 -20.62 11.72 -25.36
N PRO A 116 -19.68 10.82 -25.00
CA PRO A 116 -18.32 11.24 -24.70
C PRO A 116 -17.73 11.90 -25.95
N THR A 117 -17.02 13.00 -25.76
CA THR A 117 -16.36 13.71 -26.86
C THR A 117 -14.93 13.23 -27.05
N TRP A 118 -14.34 13.59 -28.19
CA TRP A 118 -12.95 13.30 -28.53
C TRP A 118 -11.94 13.78 -27.45
N LEU A 119 -12.31 14.77 -26.63
CA LEU A 119 -11.53 15.22 -25.48
C LEU A 119 -11.26 14.08 -24.48
N ALA A 120 -12.26 13.27 -24.16
CA ALA A 120 -12.12 12.12 -23.27
C ALA A 120 -11.20 11.05 -23.90
N LEU A 121 -11.34 10.81 -25.21
CA LEU A 121 -10.49 9.84 -25.90
C LEU A 121 -9.01 10.25 -25.90
N VAL A 122 -8.74 11.51 -26.24
CA VAL A 122 -7.37 12.06 -26.25
C VAL A 122 -6.78 12.05 -24.85
N ALA A 123 -7.54 12.42 -23.83
CA ALA A 123 -7.08 12.37 -22.44
C ALA A 123 -6.74 10.94 -21.99
N ALA A 124 -7.55 9.94 -22.35
CA ALA A 124 -7.27 8.54 -22.06
C ALA A 124 -5.97 8.08 -22.74
N ALA A 125 -5.81 8.40 -24.03
CA ALA A 125 -4.62 8.06 -24.79
C ALA A 125 -3.35 8.72 -24.23
N VAL A 126 -3.42 10.01 -23.89
CA VAL A 126 -2.32 10.75 -23.25
C VAL A 126 -1.98 10.15 -21.89
N SER A 127 -2.97 9.79 -21.08
CA SER A 127 -2.75 9.12 -19.79
C SER A 127 -2.01 7.80 -19.95
N ILE A 128 -2.46 6.94 -20.87
CA ILE A 128 -1.82 5.64 -21.13
C ILE A 128 -0.37 5.85 -21.59
N ALA A 129 -0.15 6.77 -22.53
CA ALA A 129 1.18 7.07 -23.03
C ALA A 129 2.11 7.62 -21.92
N ALA A 130 1.60 8.50 -21.07
CA ALA A 130 2.35 9.07 -19.96
C ALA A 130 2.70 8.00 -18.90
N LYS A 131 1.75 7.14 -18.50
CA LYS A 131 2.00 6.05 -17.54
C LYS A 131 2.96 5.00 -18.10
N GLU A 132 2.86 4.66 -19.39
CA GLU A 132 3.83 3.76 -20.05
C GLU A 132 5.23 4.39 -20.16
N ALA A 133 5.33 5.69 -20.45
CA ALA A 133 6.61 6.40 -20.42
C ALA A 133 7.22 6.40 -19.01
N LEU A 134 6.40 6.64 -17.98
CA LEU A 134 6.83 6.60 -16.59
C LEU A 134 7.28 5.18 -16.18
N TYR A 135 6.56 4.13 -16.60
CA TYR A 135 6.99 2.75 -16.42
C TYR A 135 8.40 2.51 -16.98
N ARG A 136 8.63 2.90 -18.24
CA ARG A 136 9.94 2.69 -18.91
C ARG A 136 11.08 3.42 -18.22
N VAL A 137 10.86 4.66 -17.81
CA VAL A 137 11.88 5.45 -17.07
C VAL A 137 12.15 4.83 -15.71
N THR A 138 11.09 4.51 -14.95
CA THR A 138 11.21 4.00 -13.58
C THR A 138 11.81 2.59 -13.55
N VAL A 139 11.44 1.70 -14.48
CA VAL A 139 12.03 0.35 -14.55
C VAL A 139 13.50 0.39 -14.98
N ALA A 140 13.86 1.29 -15.90
CA ALA A 140 15.24 1.45 -16.33
C ALA A 140 16.12 1.95 -15.17
N VAL A 141 15.64 2.93 -14.40
CA VAL A 141 16.36 3.41 -13.21
C VAL A 141 16.39 2.34 -12.12
N GLY A 142 15.26 1.68 -11.83
CA GLY A 142 15.17 0.63 -10.82
C GLY A 142 16.13 -0.53 -11.06
N ARG A 143 16.29 -0.96 -12.32
CA ARG A 143 17.28 -1.97 -12.72
C ARG A 143 18.73 -1.46 -12.61
N ARG A 144 19.00 -0.21 -12.98
CA ARG A 144 20.35 0.38 -12.86
C ARG A 144 20.83 0.48 -11.42
N ILE A 145 19.94 0.81 -10.49
CA ILE A 145 20.26 0.95 -9.06
C ILE A 145 20.03 -0.35 -8.26
N ASN A 146 19.70 -1.47 -8.93
CA ASN A 146 19.36 -2.76 -8.31
C ASN A 146 18.34 -2.62 -7.16
N SER A 147 17.28 -1.84 -7.36
CA SER A 147 16.23 -1.63 -6.36
C SER A 147 14.94 -2.34 -6.76
N PRO A 148 14.62 -3.48 -6.13
CA PRO A 148 13.34 -4.17 -6.34
C PRO A 148 12.14 -3.30 -6.03
N ALA A 149 12.23 -2.41 -5.03
CA ALA A 149 11.17 -1.48 -4.66
C ALA A 149 10.84 -0.48 -5.77
N VAL A 150 11.86 0.10 -6.43
CA VAL A 150 11.64 1.01 -7.57
C VAL A 150 11.09 0.27 -8.78
N VAL A 151 11.52 -0.98 -9.01
CA VAL A 151 10.97 -1.83 -10.07
C VAL A 151 9.50 -2.18 -9.80
N ALA A 152 9.14 -2.49 -8.56
CA ALA A 152 7.76 -2.75 -8.15
C ALA A 152 6.87 -1.50 -8.37
N ASN A 153 7.36 -0.31 -7.99
CA ASN A 153 6.67 0.95 -8.27
C ASN A 153 6.48 1.20 -9.77
N ALA A 154 7.45 0.83 -10.62
CA ALA A 154 7.28 0.90 -12.06
C ALA A 154 6.10 0.02 -12.52
N TRP A 155 6.03 -1.22 -12.06
CA TRP A 155 4.93 -2.12 -12.40
C TRP A 155 3.57 -1.61 -11.95
N HIS A 156 3.50 -0.91 -10.83
CA HIS A 156 2.28 -0.22 -10.39
C HIS A 156 1.79 0.79 -11.44
N HIS A 157 2.67 1.66 -11.97
CA HIS A 157 2.30 2.58 -13.08
C HIS A 157 1.76 1.87 -14.32
N ARG A 158 2.23 0.64 -14.60
CA ARG A 158 1.76 -0.14 -15.75
C ARG A 158 0.40 -0.79 -15.49
N SER A 159 0.17 -1.33 -14.30
CA SER A 159 -1.14 -1.86 -13.89
C SER A 159 -2.21 -0.77 -13.97
N ASP A 160 -1.86 0.42 -13.53
CA ASP A 160 -2.67 1.62 -13.65
C ASP A 160 -2.99 2.00 -15.11
N ALA A 161 -2.00 1.90 -16.00
CA ALA A 161 -2.22 2.17 -17.43
C ALA A 161 -3.23 1.19 -18.03
N LEU A 162 -3.23 -0.08 -17.59
CA LEU A 162 -4.20 -1.08 -18.02
C LEU A 162 -5.63 -0.73 -17.59
N SER A 163 -5.82 -0.12 -16.42
CA SER A 163 -7.12 0.41 -15.99
C SER A 163 -7.60 1.53 -16.93
N SER A 164 -6.72 2.47 -17.29
CA SER A 164 -7.05 3.52 -18.26
C SER A 164 -7.27 3.01 -19.69
N VAL A 165 -6.74 1.82 -20.07
CA VAL A 165 -7.06 1.17 -21.35
C VAL A 165 -8.53 0.75 -21.40
N ALA A 166 -9.12 0.29 -20.30
CA ALA A 166 -10.56 -0.03 -20.25
C ALA A 166 -11.41 1.21 -20.58
N VAL A 167 -11.01 2.37 -20.05
CA VAL A 167 -11.65 3.67 -20.37
C VAL A 167 -11.45 4.05 -21.84
N LEU A 168 -10.24 3.93 -22.37
CA LEU A 168 -9.98 4.21 -23.79
C LEU A 168 -10.89 3.38 -24.70
N LEU A 169 -11.04 2.08 -24.41
CA LEU A 169 -11.88 1.18 -25.19
C LEU A 169 -13.38 1.54 -25.06
N GLY A 170 -13.84 1.87 -23.86
CA GLY A 170 -15.23 2.30 -23.62
C GLY A 170 -15.58 3.59 -24.37
N VAL A 171 -14.72 4.60 -24.26
CA VAL A 171 -14.88 5.89 -24.95
C VAL A 171 -14.74 5.73 -26.47
N ALA A 172 -13.74 4.99 -26.95
CA ALA A 172 -13.55 4.75 -28.38
C ALA A 172 -14.73 3.99 -28.99
N GLY A 173 -15.23 2.96 -28.31
CA GLY A 173 -16.38 2.19 -28.77
C GLY A 173 -17.64 3.06 -28.87
N SER A 174 -17.89 3.91 -27.87
CA SER A 174 -19.00 4.88 -27.86
C SER A 174 -18.90 5.92 -28.99
N LEU A 175 -17.67 6.31 -29.38
CA LEU A 175 -17.44 7.25 -30.49
C LEU A 175 -17.55 6.64 -31.89
N LEU A 176 -17.24 5.34 -32.04
CA LEU A 176 -17.25 4.66 -33.34
C LEU A 176 -18.66 4.37 -33.84
N ASN A 177 -19.59 4.06 -32.93
CA ASN A 177 -20.98 3.80 -33.27
C ASN A 177 -21.91 4.45 -32.24
N PRO A 178 -22.82 5.35 -32.64
CA PRO A 178 -23.80 5.97 -31.75
C PRO A 178 -24.63 4.97 -30.95
N ASP A 179 -24.93 3.80 -31.51
CA ASP A 179 -25.69 2.72 -30.84
C ASP A 179 -24.92 2.10 -29.66
N TRP A 180 -23.60 2.34 -29.56
CA TRP A 180 -22.71 1.82 -28.52
C TRP A 180 -22.45 2.85 -27.42
N HIS A 181 -23.30 3.87 -27.29
CA HIS A 181 -23.19 4.93 -26.29
C HIS A 181 -23.03 4.40 -24.86
N SER A 182 -23.61 3.24 -24.55
CA SER A 182 -23.55 2.58 -23.23
C SER A 182 -22.18 2.00 -22.86
N LEU A 183 -21.24 1.87 -23.80
CA LEU A 183 -19.90 1.33 -23.53
C LEU A 183 -19.09 2.19 -22.56
N ASP A 184 -19.34 3.51 -22.52
CA ASP A 184 -18.72 4.41 -21.53
C ASP A 184 -19.19 4.07 -20.11
N ALA A 185 -20.49 3.83 -19.91
CA ALA A 185 -21.03 3.44 -18.61
C ALA A 185 -20.53 2.04 -18.17
N TRP A 186 -20.40 1.08 -19.11
CA TRP A 186 -19.78 -0.22 -18.82
C TRP A 186 -18.31 -0.09 -18.40
N ALA A 187 -17.54 0.76 -19.09
CA ALA A 187 -16.15 1.02 -18.71
C ALA A 187 -16.06 1.70 -17.33
N ALA A 188 -16.96 2.66 -17.04
CA ALA A 188 -17.06 3.29 -15.71
C ALA A 188 -17.38 2.26 -14.61
N LEU A 189 -18.29 1.31 -14.88
CA LEU A 189 -18.63 0.24 -13.94
C LEU A 189 -17.43 -0.68 -13.67
N VAL A 190 -16.68 -1.07 -14.70
CA VAL A 190 -15.47 -1.89 -14.54
C VAL A 190 -14.44 -1.16 -13.67
N VAL A 191 -14.19 0.12 -13.95
CA VAL A 191 -13.25 0.93 -13.15
C VAL A 191 -13.74 1.07 -11.71
N ALA A 192 -15.05 1.28 -11.50
CA ALA A 192 -15.62 1.35 -10.15
C ALA A 192 -15.39 0.04 -9.35
N LEU A 193 -15.53 -1.12 -9.98
CA LEU A 193 -15.24 -2.41 -9.33
C LEU A 193 -13.75 -2.54 -8.96
N LEU A 194 -12.84 -2.05 -9.81
CA LEU A 194 -11.40 -2.03 -9.50
C LEU A 194 -11.10 -1.12 -8.31
N ILE A 195 -11.66 0.10 -8.28
CA ILE A 195 -11.50 1.02 -7.14
C ILE A 195 -12.06 0.39 -5.86
N CYS A 196 -13.24 -0.25 -5.94
CA CYS A 196 -13.86 -0.91 -4.79
C CYS A 196 -12.96 -2.01 -4.23
N LYS A 197 -12.39 -2.86 -5.10
CA LYS A 197 -11.44 -3.91 -4.69
C LYS A 197 -10.23 -3.31 -3.95
N VAL A 198 -9.60 -2.28 -4.51
CA VAL A 198 -8.44 -1.62 -3.87
C VAL A 198 -8.84 -1.01 -2.53
N GLY A 199 -9.97 -0.31 -2.46
CA GLY A 199 -10.49 0.27 -1.22
C GLY A 199 -10.74 -0.77 -0.13
N LEU A 200 -11.32 -1.92 -0.50
CA LEU A 200 -11.55 -3.05 0.41
C LEU A 200 -10.24 -3.71 0.86
N GLU A 201 -9.25 -3.87 -0.01
CA GLU A 201 -7.94 -4.41 0.37
C GLU A 201 -7.22 -3.52 1.39
N VAL A 202 -7.22 -2.20 1.16
CA VAL A 202 -6.65 -1.21 2.10
C VAL A 202 -7.41 -1.23 3.43
N LEU A 203 -8.74 -1.19 3.40
CA LEU A 203 -9.58 -1.23 4.60
C LEU A 203 -9.37 -2.52 5.39
N TRP A 204 -9.35 -3.66 4.71
CA TRP A 204 -9.17 -4.97 5.35
C TRP A 204 -7.79 -5.14 5.96
N GLY A 205 -6.74 -4.62 5.30
CA GLY A 205 -5.39 -4.56 5.86
C GLY A 205 -5.35 -3.76 7.16
N ALA A 206 -5.94 -2.57 7.16
CA ALA A 206 -6.00 -1.72 8.35
C ALA A 206 -6.82 -2.36 9.49
N LEU A 207 -7.97 -2.97 9.18
CA LEU A 207 -8.80 -3.65 10.18
C LEU A 207 -8.07 -4.86 10.80
N LYS A 208 -7.33 -5.63 10.00
CA LYS A 208 -6.49 -6.73 10.50
C LYS A 208 -5.43 -6.26 11.47
N GLU A 209 -4.75 -5.16 11.15
CA GLU A 209 -3.76 -4.56 12.04
C GLU A 209 -4.41 -4.04 13.34
N MET A 210 -5.58 -3.39 13.25
CA MET A 210 -6.35 -2.98 14.43
C MET A 210 -6.81 -4.15 15.31
N ALA A 211 -7.10 -5.30 14.71
CA ALA A 211 -7.47 -6.53 15.40
C ALA A 211 -6.26 -7.30 15.99
N ASP A 212 -5.06 -6.73 15.91
CA ASP A 212 -3.80 -7.36 16.35
C ASP A 212 -3.58 -8.74 15.68
N THR A 213 -3.92 -8.86 14.39
CA THR A 213 -3.73 -10.10 13.62
C THR A 213 -2.24 -10.46 13.52
N ALA A 214 -1.93 -11.74 13.75
CA ALA A 214 -0.57 -12.25 13.66
C ALA A 214 0.03 -12.06 12.24
N PRO A 215 1.34 -11.80 12.13
CA PRO A 215 2.02 -11.69 10.84
C PRO A 215 2.08 -13.05 10.12
N PRO A 216 2.48 -13.07 8.83
CA PRO A 216 2.64 -14.30 8.07
C PRO A 216 3.54 -15.33 8.77
N ALA A 217 3.27 -16.62 8.54
CA ALA A 217 3.98 -17.72 9.18
C ALA A 217 5.51 -17.68 8.96
N GLU A 218 5.98 -17.06 7.88
CA GLU A 218 7.40 -16.88 7.60
C GLU A 218 8.09 -15.97 8.62
N VAL A 219 7.43 -14.87 9.03
CA VAL A 219 7.91 -13.97 10.08
C VAL A 219 7.94 -14.70 11.43
N LEU A 220 6.89 -15.46 11.74
CA LEU A 220 6.81 -16.25 12.98
C LEU A 220 7.92 -17.30 13.06
N ARG A 221 8.23 -17.97 11.95
CA ARG A 221 9.36 -18.92 11.87
C ARG A 221 10.70 -18.22 12.03
N SER A 222 10.88 -17.04 11.43
CA SER A 222 12.10 -16.25 11.61
C SER A 222 12.32 -15.88 13.07
N ILE A 223 11.27 -15.48 13.79
CA ILE A 223 11.32 -15.18 15.22
C ILE A 223 11.68 -16.44 16.03
N GLN A 224 11.03 -17.56 15.73
CA GLN A 224 11.29 -18.85 16.39
C GLN A 224 12.74 -19.28 16.23
N ASN A 225 13.27 -19.28 15.00
CA ASN A 225 14.62 -19.72 14.72
C ASN A 225 15.65 -18.82 15.44
N CYS A 226 15.52 -17.50 15.31
CA CYS A 226 16.42 -16.55 15.96
C CYS A 226 16.40 -16.66 17.49
N ALA A 227 15.24 -16.90 18.11
CA ALA A 227 15.16 -17.11 19.56
C ALA A 227 15.80 -18.43 20.00
N LEU A 228 15.57 -19.53 19.27
CA LEU A 228 16.10 -20.86 19.59
C LEU A 228 17.61 -21.00 19.30
N ASP A 229 18.14 -20.21 18.37
CA ASP A 229 19.58 -20.21 18.04
C ASP A 229 20.43 -19.49 19.12
N VAL A 230 19.80 -18.74 20.04
CA VAL A 230 20.52 -18.04 21.12
C VAL A 230 20.98 -19.05 22.19
N PRO A 231 22.29 -19.12 22.50
CA PRO A 231 22.81 -20.03 23.50
C PRO A 231 22.17 -19.83 24.89
N GLY A 232 21.70 -20.92 25.47
CA GLY A 232 21.06 -20.93 26.81
C GLY A 232 19.54 -20.85 26.78
N VAL A 233 18.92 -20.67 25.61
CA VAL A 233 17.48 -20.91 25.40
C VAL A 233 17.27 -22.41 25.21
N LEU A 234 16.47 -23.03 26.07
CA LEU A 234 16.13 -24.46 26.01
C LEU A 234 14.87 -24.69 25.19
N GLU A 235 13.87 -23.83 25.38
CA GLU A 235 12.58 -23.86 24.71
C GLU A 235 12.03 -22.44 24.57
N MET A 236 11.10 -22.23 23.64
CA MET A 236 10.34 -21.00 23.52
C MET A 236 8.85 -21.31 23.38
N HIS A 237 8.00 -20.56 24.09
CA HIS A 237 6.55 -20.70 24.03
C HIS A 237 5.85 -19.32 24.14
N ASP A 238 4.51 -19.33 24.08
CA ASP A 238 3.64 -18.14 24.14
C ASP A 238 4.06 -16.97 23.23
N LEU A 239 4.51 -17.29 22.01
CA LEU A 239 4.87 -16.28 21.02
C LEU A 239 3.62 -15.52 20.57
N LYS A 240 3.55 -14.24 20.92
CA LYS A 240 2.52 -13.28 20.51
C LYS A 240 3.17 -12.17 19.70
N VAL A 241 2.68 -11.97 18.48
CA VAL A 241 3.17 -10.91 17.61
C VAL A 241 1.99 -10.14 17.06
N ARG A 242 2.03 -8.83 17.22
CA ARG A 242 1.07 -7.90 16.60
C ARG A 242 1.83 -6.83 15.82
N SER A 243 1.13 -6.17 14.90
CA SER A 243 1.72 -5.08 14.10
C SER A 243 1.10 -3.75 14.50
N ALA A 244 1.92 -2.70 14.58
CA ALA A 244 1.46 -1.35 14.82
C ALA A 244 2.33 -0.34 14.07
N GLY A 245 1.76 0.37 13.09
CA GLY A 245 2.46 1.37 12.28
C GLY A 245 3.59 0.74 11.47
N GLY A 246 3.33 -0.43 10.89
CA GLY A 246 4.30 -1.16 10.08
C GLY A 246 5.48 -1.77 10.86
N ARG A 247 5.41 -1.83 12.20
CA ARG A 247 6.40 -2.50 13.05
C ARG A 247 5.80 -3.65 13.83
N HIS A 248 6.57 -4.70 14.04
CA HIS A 248 6.17 -5.84 14.85
C HIS A 248 6.45 -5.58 16.33
N GLN A 249 5.41 -5.72 17.17
CA GLN A 249 5.56 -5.83 18.62
C GLN A 249 5.53 -7.30 18.99
N ILE A 250 6.62 -7.78 19.57
CA ILE A 250 6.89 -9.19 19.80
C ILE A 250 6.92 -9.43 21.31
N GLN A 251 6.15 -10.41 21.77
CA GLN A 251 6.17 -10.92 23.14
C GLN A 251 6.39 -12.42 23.07
N LEU A 252 7.35 -12.92 23.82
CA LEU A 252 7.67 -14.34 23.86
C LEU A 252 8.17 -14.76 25.23
N HIS A 253 8.01 -16.05 25.52
CA HIS A 253 8.58 -16.69 26.69
C HIS A 253 9.72 -17.58 26.25
N ILE A 254 10.85 -17.48 26.93
CA ILE A 254 11.99 -18.39 26.77
C ILE A 254 12.19 -19.19 28.05
N VAL A 255 12.48 -20.47 27.90
CA VAL A 255 12.83 -21.36 29.00
C VAL A 255 14.34 -21.42 29.11
N VAL A 256 14.87 -21.18 30.31
CA VAL A 256 16.31 -21.25 30.61
C VAL A 256 16.55 -22.15 31.82
N ASP A 257 17.81 -22.51 32.05
CA ASP A 257 18.21 -23.31 33.22
C ASP A 257 17.81 -22.62 34.54
N ALA A 258 17.06 -23.34 35.39
CA ALA A 258 16.51 -22.85 36.65
C ALA A 258 17.57 -22.48 37.70
N GLN A 259 18.82 -22.96 37.55
CA GLN A 259 19.94 -22.65 38.43
C GLN A 259 20.64 -21.34 38.07
N LEU A 260 20.27 -20.70 36.95
CA LEU A 260 20.82 -19.40 36.57
C LEU A 260 20.34 -18.31 37.53
N ASN A 261 21.25 -17.43 37.91
CA ASN A 261 20.85 -16.21 38.61
C ASN A 261 20.17 -15.22 37.65
N VAL A 262 19.42 -14.27 38.22
CA VAL A 262 18.65 -13.25 37.49
C VAL A 262 19.51 -12.48 36.48
N MET A 263 20.78 -12.22 36.80
CA MET A 263 21.68 -11.49 35.90
C MET A 263 22.05 -12.30 34.65
N LYS A 264 22.29 -13.60 34.79
CA LYS A 264 22.61 -14.48 33.66
C LYS A 264 21.39 -14.71 32.79
N SER A 265 20.23 -14.97 33.39
CA SER A 265 19.00 -15.17 32.64
C SER A 265 18.55 -13.89 31.91
N HIS A 266 18.69 -12.73 32.54
CA HIS A 266 18.45 -11.44 31.88
C HIS A 266 19.38 -11.22 30.68
N ARG A 267 20.64 -11.65 30.74
CA ARG A 267 21.56 -11.54 29.59
C ARG A 267 21.11 -12.40 28.41
N ILE A 268 20.65 -13.62 28.65
CA ILE A 268 20.08 -14.48 27.59
C ILE A 268 18.87 -13.79 26.96
N ALA A 269 17.95 -13.25 27.78
CA ALA A 269 16.80 -12.49 27.28
C ALA A 269 17.21 -11.28 26.42
N LYS A 270 18.25 -10.52 26.83
CA LYS A 270 18.79 -9.40 26.04
C LYS A 270 19.47 -9.85 24.74
N GLU A 271 20.05 -11.05 24.71
CA GLU A 271 20.63 -11.62 23.49
C GLU A 271 19.55 -12.04 22.50
N VAL A 272 18.47 -12.67 22.98
CA VAL A 272 17.26 -12.95 22.17
C VAL A 272 16.67 -11.65 21.62
N GLU A 273 16.48 -10.63 22.46
CA GLU A 273 16.00 -9.31 22.03
C GLU A 273 16.88 -8.71 20.92
N ARG A 274 18.21 -8.79 21.07
CA ARG A 274 19.15 -8.28 20.09
C ARG A 274 19.11 -9.06 18.77
N CYS A 275 19.01 -10.39 18.84
CA CYS A 275 18.85 -11.22 17.65
C CYS A 275 17.58 -10.81 16.88
N LEU A 276 16.45 -10.68 17.58
CA LEU A 276 15.17 -10.34 16.96
C LEU A 276 15.20 -8.95 16.30
N LEU A 277 15.80 -7.96 16.96
CA LEU A 277 15.96 -6.62 16.39
C LEU A 277 16.90 -6.57 15.18
N ALA A 278 17.81 -7.55 15.04
CA ALA A 278 18.77 -7.60 13.94
C ALA A 278 18.26 -8.40 12.74
N GLU A 279 17.58 -9.51 12.97
CA GLU A 279 17.18 -10.47 11.92
C GLU A 279 15.75 -10.31 11.44
N VAL A 280 14.82 -9.88 12.31
CA VAL A 280 13.41 -9.78 11.96
C VAL A 280 13.13 -8.41 11.33
N PRO A 281 12.66 -8.36 10.07
CA PRO A 281 12.31 -7.11 9.42
C PRO A 281 11.26 -6.34 10.23
N ASP A 282 11.47 -5.02 10.34
CA ASP A 282 10.55 -4.11 11.02
C ASP A 282 10.24 -4.48 12.49
N ALA A 283 11.11 -5.27 13.14
CA ALA A 283 11.05 -5.53 14.57
C ALA A 283 11.04 -4.22 15.35
N GLY A 284 9.97 -3.99 16.12
CA GLY A 284 9.75 -2.82 16.94
C GLY A 284 10.13 -3.08 18.38
N GLU A 285 9.11 -3.18 19.23
CA GLU A 285 9.28 -3.48 20.65
C GLU A 285 9.30 -4.99 20.86
N VAL A 286 10.24 -5.47 21.67
CA VAL A 286 10.39 -6.89 21.99
C VAL A 286 10.41 -7.04 23.50
N ILE A 287 9.52 -7.88 24.03
CA ILE A 287 9.45 -8.22 25.44
C ILE A 287 9.69 -9.72 25.57
N VAL A 288 10.76 -10.08 26.28
CA VAL A 288 11.13 -11.47 26.53
C VAL A 288 10.86 -11.78 28.00
N HIS A 289 9.91 -12.66 28.25
CA HIS A 289 9.71 -13.27 29.56
C HIS A 289 10.65 -14.47 29.71
N VAL A 290 11.21 -14.65 30.90
CA VAL A 290 12.12 -15.76 31.19
C VAL A 290 11.44 -16.69 32.17
N ASP A 291 11.19 -17.90 31.73
CA ASP A 291 10.69 -18.99 32.55
C ASP A 291 11.84 -19.95 32.92
N PRO A 292 11.87 -20.47 34.15
CA PRO A 292 12.77 -21.54 34.51
C PRO A 292 12.30 -22.86 33.88
N CYS A 293 13.24 -23.73 33.50
CA CYS A 293 12.93 -25.11 33.17
C CYS A 293 12.39 -25.82 34.42
N ASP A 294 11.08 -26.10 34.45
CA ASP A 294 10.47 -26.93 35.49
C ASP A 294 10.97 -28.38 35.33
N PRO A 295 11.35 -29.08 36.41
CA PRO A 295 11.86 -30.45 36.35
C PRO A 295 10.79 -31.51 36.03
#